data_AF-A0A7X1G6T6-F1
#
_entry.id   AF-A0A7X1G6T6-F1
#
_cell.length_a   1.000
_cell.length_b   1.000
_cell.length_c   1.000
_cell.angle_alpha   90.00
_cell.angle_beta   90.00
_cell.angle_gamma   90.00
#
_symmetry.space_group_name_H-M   'P 1'
#
loop_
_entity.id
_entity.type
_entity.pdbx_description
1 polymer ?
#
loop_
_entity_poly.entity_id
_entity_poly.type
_entity_poly.pdbx_seq_one_letter_code
_entity_poly.pdbx_strand_id
1 'polypeptide(L)'
;MRLTLLMLALLSFAAQAEESDGPTPCDNVETDQQSYDCSAYNRKTSETEMSESYTDLLDRINSQFPKGSPELKAFTDRLKSAQDLWAKSRDADCDVYTVNAGKGTKAYDIAQNDCRAQKSDERSEFLQSVGLE
;
A
#
# COMPACT_ATOMS: atom_id res chain seq x y z
N MET A 1 -52.23 -27.34 26.02
CA MET A 1 -51.09 -26.47 26.38
C MET A 1 -49.92 -26.85 25.48
N ARG A 2 -49.73 -26.17 24.34
CA ARG A 2 -48.61 -26.43 23.42
C ARG A 2 -47.51 -25.42 23.75
N LEU A 3 -46.43 -25.88 24.39
CA LEU A 3 -45.21 -25.08 24.59
C LEU A 3 -44.17 -25.57 23.58
N THR A 4 -44.17 -24.96 22.40
CA THR A 4 -43.09 -25.12 21.41
C THR A 4 -41.93 -24.21 21.81
N LEU A 5 -40.85 -24.80 22.34
CA LEU A 5 -39.57 -24.12 22.49
C LEU A 5 -38.95 -23.88 21.10
N LEU A 6 -38.93 -22.64 20.64
CA LEU A 6 -38.04 -22.21 19.55
C LEU A 6 -36.66 -21.89 20.15
N MET A 7 -35.68 -22.76 19.93
CA MET A 7 -34.26 -22.41 20.09
C MET A 7 -33.83 -21.57 18.89
N LEU A 8 -33.48 -20.30 19.12
CA LEU A 8 -32.71 -19.50 18.17
C LEU A 8 -31.25 -19.98 18.21
N ALA A 9 -30.81 -20.67 17.15
CA ALA A 9 -29.39 -20.89 16.91
C ALA A 9 -28.78 -19.58 16.39
N LEU A 10 -27.99 -18.91 17.23
CA LEU A 10 -27.09 -17.84 16.79
C LEU A 10 -25.94 -18.49 16.02
N LEU A 11 -26.05 -18.51 14.68
CA LEU A 11 -24.92 -18.78 13.81
C LEU A 11 -24.03 -17.53 13.79
N SER A 12 -23.08 -17.47 14.72
CA SER A 12 -21.96 -16.55 14.64
C SER A 12 -21.09 -16.97 13.45
N PHE A 13 -21.31 -16.37 12.28
CA PHE A 13 -20.31 -16.36 11.23
C PHE A 13 -19.13 -15.53 11.74
N ALA A 14 -18.16 -16.19 12.37
CA ALA A 14 -16.83 -15.64 12.50
C ALA A 14 -16.26 -15.61 11.08
N ALA A 15 -16.28 -14.43 10.45
CA ALA A 15 -15.46 -14.16 9.28
C ALA A 15 -14.00 -14.27 9.76
N GLN A 16 -13.35 -15.39 9.47
CA GLN A 16 -11.91 -15.47 9.62
C GLN A 16 -11.31 -14.73 8.42
N ALA A 17 -10.82 -13.52 8.67
CA ALA A 17 -9.78 -12.94 7.85
C ALA A 17 -8.48 -13.66 8.25
N GLU A 18 -8.19 -14.78 7.60
CA GLU A 18 -6.84 -15.35 7.62
C GLU A 18 -6.07 -14.72 6.46
N GLU A 19 -5.51 -13.54 6.67
CA GLU A 19 -4.30 -13.13 5.95
C GLU A 19 -3.12 -13.67 6.75
N SER A 20 -2.86 -14.96 6.57
CA SER A 20 -1.55 -15.52 6.90
C SER A 20 -0.83 -15.73 5.59
N ASP A 21 -0.28 -14.65 5.03
CA ASP A 21 0.78 -14.80 4.04
C ASP A 21 1.86 -15.71 4.64
N GLY A 22 2.37 -16.63 3.82
CA GLY A 22 3.39 -17.58 4.26
C GLY A 22 4.64 -16.89 4.82
N PRO A 23 5.60 -17.64 5.38
CA PRO A 23 6.76 -17.06 6.03
C PRO A 23 7.49 -16.07 5.12
N THR A 24 7.78 -14.89 5.66
CA THR A 24 8.45 -13.80 4.93
C THR A 24 9.92 -13.68 5.33
N PRO A 25 10.78 -13.03 4.51
CA PRO A 25 12.15 -12.71 4.91
C PRO A 25 12.27 -11.81 6.16
N CYS A 26 11.16 -11.23 6.62
CA CYS A 26 11.11 -10.32 7.77
C CYS A 26 10.78 -11.00 9.11
N ASP A 27 10.34 -12.27 9.10
CA ASP A 27 9.78 -12.90 10.30
C ASP A 27 10.82 -13.14 11.42
N ASN A 28 12.09 -13.33 11.06
CA ASN A 28 13.19 -13.61 12.01
C ASN A 28 14.51 -13.00 11.50
N VAL A 29 14.63 -11.68 11.55
CA VAL A 29 15.83 -10.96 11.11
C VAL A 29 16.91 -11.01 12.20
N GLU A 30 17.99 -11.75 11.96
CA GLU A 30 19.14 -11.90 12.88
C GLU A 30 20.47 -11.49 12.24
N THR A 31 20.53 -11.37 10.91
CA THR A 31 21.75 -11.09 10.14
C THR A 31 21.60 -9.90 9.22
N ASP A 32 22.72 -9.30 8.82
CA ASP A 32 22.74 -8.22 7.83
C ASP A 32 22.18 -8.65 6.47
N GLN A 33 22.28 -9.93 6.11
CA GLN A 33 21.67 -10.44 4.88
C GLN A 33 20.14 -10.49 5.00
N GLN A 34 19.62 -11.01 6.11
CA GLN A 34 18.17 -11.00 6.35
C GLN A 34 17.62 -9.58 6.46
N SER A 35 18.38 -8.64 7.05
CA SER A 35 17.98 -7.23 7.11
C SER A 35 17.86 -6.63 5.71
N TYR A 36 18.82 -6.91 4.83
CA TYR A 36 18.76 -6.52 3.44
C TYR A 36 17.56 -7.15 2.70
N ASP A 37 17.37 -8.47 2.83
CA ASP A 37 16.29 -9.19 2.17
C ASP A 37 14.91 -8.72 2.65
N CYS A 38 14.75 -8.48 3.96
CA CYS A 38 13.54 -7.91 4.53
C CYS A 38 13.26 -6.48 4.02
N SER A 39 14.26 -5.60 3.98
CA SER A 39 14.08 -4.24 3.43
C SER A 39 13.61 -4.28 1.97
N ALA A 40 14.21 -5.16 1.16
CA ALA A 40 13.85 -5.31 -0.25
C ALA A 40 12.43 -5.88 -0.42
N TYR A 41 12.04 -6.83 0.44
CA TYR A 41 10.68 -7.36 0.51
C TYR A 41 9.68 -6.25 0.86
N ASN A 42 9.88 -5.53 1.97
CA ASN A 42 9.00 -4.46 2.42
C ASN A 42 8.84 -3.35 1.38
N ARG A 43 9.92 -2.92 0.73
CA ARG A 43 9.85 -1.96 -0.39
C ARG A 43 8.93 -2.48 -1.49
N LYS A 44 9.05 -3.77 -1.86
CA LYS A 44 8.24 -4.33 -2.94
C LYS A 44 6.77 -4.46 -2.54
N THR A 45 6.50 -4.88 -1.31
CA THR A 45 5.13 -5.00 -0.78
C THR A 45 4.43 -3.64 -0.77
N SER A 46 5.02 -2.64 -0.13
CA SER A 46 4.49 -1.26 -0.09
C SER A 46 4.33 -0.62 -1.47
N GLU A 47 5.28 -0.81 -2.41
CA GLU A 47 5.14 -0.34 -3.79
C GLU A 47 3.97 -1.02 -4.53
N THR A 48 3.70 -2.30 -4.20
CA THR A 48 2.57 -3.07 -4.75
C THR A 48 1.26 -2.55 -4.18
N GLU A 49 1.14 -2.43 -2.86
CA GLU A 49 -0.04 -1.89 -2.16
C GLU A 49 -0.38 -0.47 -2.63
N MET A 50 0.64 0.36 -2.89
CA MET A 50 0.43 1.70 -3.45
C MET A 50 -0.13 1.64 -4.87
N SER A 51 0.38 0.72 -5.71
CA SER A 51 -0.15 0.52 -7.06
C SER A 51 -1.60 0.01 -7.04
N GLU A 52 -1.93 -0.86 -6.10
CA GLU A 52 -3.29 -1.35 -5.87
C GLU A 52 -4.19 -0.20 -5.41
N SER A 53 -3.77 0.59 -4.42
CA SER A 53 -4.49 1.77 -3.94
C SER A 53 -4.76 2.80 -5.05
N TYR A 54 -3.82 2.97 -5.99
CA TYR A 54 -4.00 3.83 -7.16
C TYR A 54 -5.06 3.26 -8.12
N THR A 55 -5.03 1.96 -8.36
CA THR A 55 -6.00 1.25 -9.23
C THR A 55 -7.40 1.30 -8.61
N ASP A 56 -7.51 1.05 -7.31
CA ASP A 56 -8.75 1.14 -6.57
C ASP A 56 -9.35 2.54 -6.63
N LEU A 57 -8.53 3.59 -6.50
CA LEU A 57 -9.00 4.97 -6.66
C LEU A 57 -9.54 5.22 -8.08
N LEU A 58 -8.86 4.73 -9.12
CA LEU A 58 -9.37 4.83 -10.48
C LEU A 58 -10.72 4.13 -10.63
N ASP A 59 -10.87 2.92 -10.07
CA ASP A 59 -12.11 2.16 -10.15
C ASP A 59 -13.26 2.85 -9.40
N ARG A 60 -13.00 3.37 -8.18
CA ARG A 60 -13.97 4.18 -7.43
C ARG A 60 -14.45 5.37 -8.26
N ILE A 61 -13.53 6.14 -8.84
CA ILE A 61 -13.88 7.34 -9.62
C ILE A 61 -14.59 6.99 -10.93
N ASN A 62 -14.17 5.92 -11.62
CA ASN A 62 -14.88 5.42 -12.79
C ASN A 62 -16.33 5.01 -12.51
N SER A 63 -16.63 4.58 -11.27
CA SER A 63 -17.99 4.23 -10.84
C SER A 63 -18.85 5.45 -10.48
N GLN A 64 -18.23 6.56 -10.06
CA GLN A 64 -18.93 7.78 -9.61
C GLN A 64 -19.30 8.73 -10.76
N PHE A 65 -18.54 8.73 -11.84
CA PHE A 65 -18.75 9.67 -12.95
C PHE A 65 -19.28 8.96 -14.21
N PRO A 66 -20.15 9.61 -15.01
CA PRO A 66 -20.55 9.07 -16.31
C PRO A 66 -19.33 8.81 -17.20
N LYS A 67 -19.34 7.65 -17.87
CA LYS A 67 -18.29 7.28 -18.83
C LYS A 67 -18.15 8.38 -19.90
N GLY A 68 -16.92 8.83 -20.12
CA GLY A 68 -16.60 9.88 -21.09
C GLY A 68 -16.90 11.31 -20.65
N SER A 69 -17.33 11.52 -19.40
CA SER A 69 -17.54 12.87 -18.86
C SER A 69 -16.22 13.67 -18.81
N PRO A 70 -16.27 15.00 -19.07
CA PRO A 70 -15.12 15.87 -18.90
C PRO A 70 -14.52 15.82 -17.49
N GLU A 71 -15.35 15.65 -16.47
CA GLU A 71 -14.96 15.56 -15.06
C GLU A 71 -14.12 14.30 -14.79
N LEU A 72 -14.57 13.14 -15.28
CA LEU A 72 -13.81 11.89 -15.17
C LEU A 72 -12.44 12.00 -15.84
N LYS A 73 -12.40 12.58 -17.04
CA LYS A 73 -11.13 12.79 -17.76
C LYS A 73 -10.22 13.73 -16.98
N ALA A 74 -10.75 14.87 -16.50
CA ALA A 74 -9.97 15.83 -15.74
C ALA A 74 -9.42 15.23 -14.44
N PHE A 75 -10.20 14.41 -13.75
CA PHE A 75 -9.75 13.73 -12.53
C PHE A 75 -8.62 12.75 -12.83
N THR A 76 -8.82 11.83 -13.78
CA THR A 76 -7.84 10.79 -14.10
C THR A 76 -6.53 11.36 -14.65
N ASP A 77 -6.59 12.41 -15.48
CA ASP A 77 -5.40 13.14 -15.96
C ASP A 77 -4.61 13.78 -14.80
N ARG A 78 -5.31 14.40 -13.85
CA ARG A 78 -4.70 15.05 -12.68
C ARG A 78 -4.11 14.02 -11.72
N LEU A 79 -4.82 12.93 -11.46
CA LEU A 79 -4.35 11.85 -10.60
C LEU A 79 -3.07 11.23 -11.16
N LYS A 80 -3.06 10.92 -12.47
CA LYS A 80 -1.86 10.43 -13.16
C LYS A 80 -0.69 11.42 -13.03
N SER A 81 -0.93 12.69 -13.33
CA SER A 81 0.10 13.73 -13.24
C SER A 81 0.65 13.87 -11.82
N ALA A 82 -0.22 13.81 -10.80
CA ALA A 82 0.17 13.87 -9.40
C ALA A 82 1.00 12.64 -8.99
N GLN A 83 0.65 11.45 -9.46
CA GLN A 83 1.41 10.22 -9.20
C GLN A 83 2.81 10.27 -9.84
N ASP A 84 2.91 10.75 -11.08
CA ASP A 84 4.19 10.91 -11.79
C ASP A 84 5.12 11.92 -11.09
N LEU A 85 4.55 13.00 -10.54
CA LEU A 85 5.30 14.00 -9.77
C LEU A 85 5.69 13.47 -8.39
N TRP A 86 4.79 12.77 -7.70
CA TRP A 86 5.07 12.14 -6.42
C TRP A 86 6.24 11.15 -6.53
N ALA A 87 6.31 10.34 -7.60
CA ALA A 87 7.40 9.38 -7.78
C ALA A 87 8.77 10.07 -7.85
N LYS A 88 8.85 11.22 -8.54
CA LYS A 88 10.07 12.03 -8.60
C LYS A 88 10.42 12.64 -7.25
N SER A 89 9.42 13.11 -6.50
CA SER A 89 9.62 13.65 -5.16
C SER A 89 10.12 12.58 -4.21
N ARG A 90 9.51 11.38 -4.22
CA ARG A 90 9.96 10.22 -3.43
C ARG A 90 11.42 9.92 -3.71
N ASP A 91 11.78 9.81 -4.99
CA ASP A 91 13.15 9.45 -5.37
C ASP A 91 14.16 10.51 -4.89
N ALA A 92 13.81 11.80 -5.01
CA ALA A 92 14.64 12.89 -4.51
C ALA A 92 14.74 12.92 -2.97
N ASP A 93 13.62 12.69 -2.27
CA ASP A 93 13.58 12.63 -0.81
C ASP A 93 14.43 11.47 -0.28
N CYS A 94 14.38 10.32 -0.94
CA CYS A 94 15.18 9.16 -0.54
C CYS A 94 16.68 9.33 -0.84
N ASP A 95 17.04 10.05 -1.92
CA ASP A 95 18.42 10.46 -2.15
C ASP A 95 18.94 11.41 -1.06
N VAL A 96 18.09 12.29 -0.52
CA VAL A 96 18.43 13.13 0.65
C VAL A 96 18.57 12.28 1.91
N TYR A 97 17.63 11.38 2.17
CA TYR A 97 17.65 10.48 3.33
C TYR A 97 18.93 9.63 3.39
N THR A 98 19.41 9.18 2.23
CA THR A 98 20.55 8.27 2.11
C THR A 98 21.88 8.95 1.80
N VAL A 99 21.93 10.28 1.82
CA VAL A 99 23.12 11.07 1.43
C VAL A 99 24.39 10.68 2.20
N ASN A 100 24.24 10.26 3.45
CA ASN A 100 25.35 9.86 4.33
C ASN A 100 25.59 8.34 4.41
N ALA A 101 24.76 7.51 3.78
CA ALA A 101 24.82 6.06 3.92
C ALA A 101 25.91 5.38 3.05
N GLY A 102 26.65 6.16 2.24
CA GLY A 102 27.71 5.65 1.37
C GLY A 102 27.16 4.84 0.20
N LYS A 103 27.00 5.48 -0.97
CA LYS A 103 26.47 4.84 -2.18
C LYS A 103 27.21 3.54 -2.52
N GLY A 104 26.44 2.50 -2.86
CA GLY A 104 26.97 1.18 -3.22
C GLY A 104 27.28 0.27 -2.03
N THR A 105 26.94 0.68 -0.80
CA THR A 105 26.99 -0.20 0.37
C THR A 105 25.63 -0.83 0.65
N LYS A 106 25.63 -1.96 1.35
CA LYS A 106 24.40 -2.62 1.82
C LYS A 106 23.56 -1.71 2.73
N ALA A 107 24.21 -0.89 3.56
CA ALA A 107 23.52 0.06 4.44
C ALA A 107 22.78 1.15 3.63
N TYR A 108 23.38 1.63 2.54
CA TYR A 108 22.71 2.53 1.61
C TYR A 108 21.50 1.89 0.95
N ASP A 109 21.61 0.64 0.50
CA ASP A 109 20.50 -0.06 -0.15
C ASP A 109 19.34 -0.34 0.81
N ILE A 110 19.63 -0.75 2.06
CA ILE A 110 18.62 -0.90 3.11
C ILE A 110 17.92 0.43 3.35
N ALA A 111 18.66 1.52 3.57
CA ALA A 111 18.08 2.83 3.81
C ALA A 111 17.26 3.36 2.62
N GLN A 112 17.67 3.06 1.38
CA GLN A 112 16.88 3.37 0.18
C GLN A 112 15.58 2.56 0.14
N ASN A 113 15.65 1.27 0.48
CA ASN A 113 14.48 0.42 0.52
C ASN A 113 13.46 0.89 1.56
N ASP A 114 13.92 1.16 2.78
CA ASP A 114 13.08 1.61 3.89
C ASP A 114 12.42 2.96 3.58
N CYS A 115 13.18 3.93 3.05
CA CYS A 115 12.61 5.22 2.64
C CYS A 115 11.53 5.05 1.57
N ARG A 116 11.81 4.24 0.53
CA ARG A 116 10.83 4.00 -0.54
C ARG A 116 9.59 3.29 -0.03
N ALA A 117 9.74 2.39 0.94
CA ALA A 117 8.62 1.69 1.55
C ALA A 117 7.71 2.67 2.28
N GLN A 118 8.28 3.42 3.24
CA GLN A 118 7.54 4.42 4.02
C GLN A 118 6.78 5.41 3.13
N LYS A 119 7.46 5.96 2.11
CA LYS A 119 6.83 6.94 1.21
C LYS A 119 5.71 6.32 0.37
N SER A 120 5.82 5.04 0.04
CA SER A 120 4.78 4.30 -0.69
C SER A 120 3.57 4.04 0.21
N ASP A 121 3.77 3.67 1.47
CA ASP A 121 2.70 3.50 2.46
C ASP A 121 1.92 4.81 2.69
N GLU A 122 2.63 5.91 2.94
CA GLU A 122 2.03 7.26 3.05
C GLU A 122 1.22 7.64 1.79
N ARG A 123 1.70 7.20 0.62
CA ARG A 123 1.01 7.45 -0.64
C ARG A 123 -0.23 6.57 -0.80
N SER A 124 -0.18 5.32 -0.38
CA SER A 124 -1.33 4.42 -0.31
C SER A 124 -2.44 5.05 0.54
N GLU A 125 -2.11 5.50 1.75
CA GLU A 125 -3.08 6.17 2.65
C GLU A 125 -3.69 7.41 2.00
N PHE A 126 -2.87 8.25 1.36
CA PHE A 126 -3.38 9.39 0.60
C PHE A 126 -4.36 8.95 -0.50
N LEU A 127 -3.98 7.99 -1.33
CA LEU A 127 -4.81 7.51 -2.45
C LEU A 127 -6.13 6.88 -1.97
N GLN A 128 -6.11 6.22 -0.81
CA GLN A 128 -7.30 5.68 -0.16
C GLN A 128 -8.21 6.80 0.39
N SER A 129 -7.63 7.89 0.90
CA SER A 129 -8.40 9.04 1.42
C SER A 129 -9.12 9.86 0.34
N VAL A 130 -8.60 9.87 -0.88
CA VAL A 130 -9.17 10.64 -1.99
C VAL A 130 -10.54 10.07 -2.39
N GLY A 131 -11.57 10.91 -2.30
CA GLY A 131 -12.96 10.56 -2.61
C GLY A 131 -13.84 10.23 -1.38
N LEU A 132 -13.37 10.52 -0.16
CA LEU A 132 -14.14 10.41 1.09
C LEU A 132 -14.78 11.72 1.56
N GLU A 133 -14.85 12.76 0.71
CA GLU A 133 -15.50 14.05 0.99
C GLU A 133 -16.73 14.27 0.11
#